data_AF-A0A3F2RDC8-F1
#
_entry.id   AF-A0A3F2RDC8-F1
#
_cell.length_a   1.000
_cell.length_b   1.000
_cell.length_c   1.000
_cell.angle_alpha   90.00
_cell.angle_beta   90.00
_cell.angle_gamma   90.00
#
_symmetry.space_group_name_H-M   'P 1'
#
loop_
_entity.id
_entity.type
_entity.pdbx_description
1 polymer ?
#
loop_
_entity_poly.entity_id
_entity_poly.type
_entity_poly.pdbx_seq_one_letter_code
_entity_poly.pdbx_strand_id
1 'polypeptide(L)'
;STNRMWPFSYDRCEPDVFNPDNQRISACNDNPGYGLNPNQGRGAPEIDVLEGSGSLISSSLQIGPGMPDDYRTFPGEYYGCFYTASCQAKGANFIEVPTAYYQKERGHKSWYQGLRYAANNNCAPTADAKQDYDTIAASVKAGITENTCSVDTCPASTDVNGDLNTFGGSDNDHWGINRNGTCYPLINSYSGAYLCDPDNTFSKCAMPRNESTTPKSNAMSSFNYQMDAISANWPVHLAAYTEYVVYQLEWVTGLNGYARWMLNGAPLFEVPSKSIIDVPQNSNKTNPRKVMLEEPMYLIFNVALSSSWGATPPNAGKECRGNGTDATVNKICDAFPMYMKIDHIRLYQDLADDLEADNYMQLGCDPKSHPTKKWIEGHIDEYQDDDNQHKEIAGRAFCMKNDDCTIGGNLGKTALKTGKHFN
;
A
#
# COMPACT_ATOMS: atom_id res chain seq x y z
N SER A 1 4.36 5.75 16.47
CA SER A 1 5.54 4.91 16.78
C SER A 1 5.41 3.61 16.02
N THR A 2 6.48 3.11 15.40
CA THR A 2 6.42 1.81 14.69
C THR A 2 6.41 0.63 15.65
N ASN A 3 6.89 0.79 16.90
CA ASN A 3 6.91 -0.20 18.01
C ASN A 3 7.22 -1.64 17.59
N ARG A 4 7.95 -1.85 16.48
CA ARG A 4 8.16 -3.16 15.84
C ARG A 4 6.87 -3.92 15.50
N MET A 5 5.77 -3.21 15.25
CA MET A 5 4.47 -3.75 14.84
C MET A 5 4.12 -3.32 13.42
N TRP A 6 4.30 -2.04 13.09
CA TRP A 6 4.07 -1.53 11.74
C TRP A 6 5.30 -1.73 10.85
N PRO A 7 5.17 -2.11 9.58
CA PRO A 7 3.95 -2.55 8.88
C PRO A 7 3.95 -4.08 8.69
N PHE A 8 4.18 -4.87 9.74
CA PHE A 8 4.42 -6.31 9.56
C PHE A 8 3.20 -7.05 8.99
N SER A 9 3.46 -7.89 7.99
CA SER A 9 2.57 -8.91 7.43
C SER A 9 3.33 -10.24 7.32
N TYR A 10 3.86 -10.70 8.46
CA TYR A 10 4.81 -11.81 8.51
C TYR A 10 4.49 -12.75 9.66
N ASP A 11 4.26 -14.02 9.31
CA ASP A 11 3.85 -15.08 10.23
C ASP A 11 4.75 -16.32 10.07
N ARG A 12 6.06 -16.14 10.27
CA ARG A 12 7.06 -17.21 10.12
C ARG A 12 8.16 -17.09 11.15
N CYS A 13 8.62 -18.22 11.68
CA CYS A 13 9.82 -18.29 12.51
C CYS A 13 11.02 -18.74 11.69
N GLU A 14 11.71 -17.78 11.06
CA GLU A 14 12.85 -18.01 10.17
C GLU A 14 14.00 -17.03 10.54
N PRO A 15 14.70 -17.24 11.67
CA PRO A 15 15.69 -16.29 12.19
C PRO A 15 16.88 -16.04 11.27
N ASP A 16 17.18 -16.98 10.37
CA ASP A 16 18.21 -16.83 9.34
C ASP A 16 17.79 -15.88 8.20
N VAL A 17 16.49 -15.65 8.03
CA VAL A 17 15.91 -14.76 7.00
C VAL A 17 15.58 -13.40 7.58
N PHE A 18 15.00 -13.37 8.78
CA PHE A 18 14.60 -12.14 9.45
C PHE A 18 14.78 -12.27 10.96
N ASN A 19 15.49 -11.32 11.57
CA ASN A 19 15.69 -11.30 13.02
C ASN A 19 14.34 -11.10 13.74
N PRO A 20 13.84 -12.10 14.50
CA PRO A 20 12.53 -12.03 15.15
C PRO A 20 12.42 -10.92 16.19
N ASP A 21 13.53 -10.43 16.76
CA ASP A 21 13.52 -9.33 17.74
C ASP A 21 13.01 -8.00 17.14
N ASN A 22 13.03 -7.90 15.81
CA ASN A 22 12.53 -6.74 15.08
C ASN A 22 11.02 -6.76 14.84
N GLN A 23 10.33 -7.86 15.13
CA GLN A 23 8.87 -7.96 15.11
C GLN A 23 8.36 -8.27 16.52
N ARG A 24 7.63 -7.33 17.11
CA ARG A 24 7.23 -7.40 18.52
C ARG A 24 6.39 -8.63 18.85
N ILE A 25 5.50 -9.01 17.94
CA ILE A 25 4.69 -10.22 18.04
C ILE A 25 5.20 -11.16 16.95
N SER A 26 6.22 -11.97 17.27
CA SER A 26 6.87 -12.88 16.34
C SER A 26 6.32 -14.30 16.45
N ALA A 27 6.22 -14.99 15.31
CA ALA A 27 5.88 -16.41 15.25
C ALA A 27 6.91 -17.32 15.95
N CYS A 28 8.11 -16.81 16.27
CA CYS A 28 9.08 -17.55 17.08
C CYS A 28 8.72 -17.63 18.58
N ASN A 29 7.68 -16.91 19.02
CA ASN A 29 7.25 -16.90 20.41
C ASN A 29 6.11 -17.91 20.64
N ASP A 30 6.36 -18.94 21.44
CA ASP A 30 5.38 -19.97 21.83
C ASP A 30 4.49 -19.53 23.01
N ASN A 31 4.81 -18.43 23.67
CA ASN A 31 4.03 -17.88 24.78
C ASN A 31 3.98 -16.33 24.73
N PRO A 32 3.30 -15.75 23.72
CA PRO A 32 3.25 -14.29 23.53
C PRO A 32 2.47 -13.54 24.62
N GLY A 33 1.70 -14.25 25.45
CA GLY A 33 0.86 -13.64 26.48
C GLY A 33 -0.32 -12.85 25.90
N TYR A 34 -1.03 -12.13 26.77
CA TYR A 34 -2.13 -11.22 26.38
C TYR A 34 -3.18 -11.81 25.43
N GLY A 35 -3.45 -13.12 25.55
CA GLY A 35 -4.45 -13.82 24.72
C GLY A 35 -4.08 -14.02 23.26
N LEU A 36 -2.87 -13.65 22.84
CA LEU A 36 -2.35 -13.93 21.51
C LEU A 36 -2.15 -15.43 21.30
N ASN A 37 -2.27 -15.88 20.05
CA ASN A 37 -2.02 -17.26 19.69
C ASN A 37 -0.51 -17.58 19.73
N PRO A 38 -0.09 -18.72 20.30
CA PRO A 38 1.27 -19.22 20.18
C PRO A 38 1.72 -19.34 18.73
N ASN A 39 2.98 -19.00 18.47
CA ASN A 39 3.63 -19.16 17.17
C ASN A 39 2.93 -18.45 16.00
N GLN A 40 2.24 -17.35 16.29
CA GLN A 40 1.62 -16.50 15.28
C GLN A 40 2.29 -15.12 15.27
N GLY A 41 2.95 -14.79 14.16
CA GLY A 41 3.48 -13.47 13.87
C GLY A 41 2.34 -12.51 13.56
N ARG A 42 2.35 -11.35 14.22
CA ARG A 42 1.32 -10.32 14.10
C ARG A 42 1.95 -8.97 13.82
N GLY A 43 1.16 -8.04 13.34
CA GLY A 43 1.63 -6.69 13.00
C GLY A 43 0.52 -5.65 13.00
N ALA A 44 0.85 -4.51 12.42
CA ALA A 44 -0.07 -3.43 12.13
C ALA A 44 0.20 -2.97 10.69
N PRO A 45 -0.20 -3.77 9.67
CA PRO A 45 0.00 -3.40 8.29
C PRO A 45 -0.94 -2.25 7.90
N GLU A 46 -0.66 -1.60 6.77
CA GLU A 46 -1.38 -0.42 6.31
C GLU A 46 -1.79 -0.56 4.84
N ILE A 47 -3.03 -0.17 4.54
CA ILE A 47 -3.58 -0.08 3.18
C ILE A 47 -4.00 1.35 2.92
N ASP A 48 -3.34 1.99 1.96
CA ASP A 48 -3.72 3.33 1.52
C ASP A 48 -4.92 3.24 0.59
N VAL A 49 -6.11 3.55 1.10
CA VAL A 49 -7.33 3.66 0.26
C VAL A 49 -7.12 4.75 -0.80
N LEU A 50 -6.53 5.88 -0.38
CA LEU A 50 -6.14 7.02 -1.20
C LEU A 50 -5.04 7.80 -0.46
N GLU A 51 -3.84 7.86 -1.03
CA GLU A 51 -2.76 8.75 -0.60
C GLU A 51 -2.22 9.47 -1.83
N GLY A 52 -1.94 10.77 -1.80
CA GLY A 52 -1.33 11.39 -2.97
C GLY A 52 -1.29 12.90 -3.00
N SER A 53 -1.01 13.43 -4.19
CA SER A 53 -0.85 14.85 -4.47
C SER A 53 -1.96 15.36 -5.40
N GLY A 54 -1.84 16.63 -5.82
CA GLY A 54 -2.81 17.31 -6.68
C GLY A 54 -3.02 16.68 -8.07
N SER A 55 -2.13 15.80 -8.52
CA SER A 55 -2.18 15.22 -9.87
C SER A 55 -2.02 13.70 -9.91
N LEU A 56 -1.62 13.08 -8.81
CA LEU A 56 -1.36 11.65 -8.71
C LEU A 56 -1.87 11.11 -7.38
N ILE A 57 -2.53 9.97 -7.42
CA ILE A 57 -2.90 9.20 -6.24
C ILE A 57 -2.12 7.88 -6.27
N SER A 58 -1.50 7.56 -5.16
CA SER A 58 -0.88 6.28 -4.83
C SER A 58 -1.91 5.37 -4.16
N SER A 59 -1.96 4.15 -4.65
CA SER A 59 -2.63 3.01 -4.03
C SER A 59 -1.55 2.07 -3.51
N SER A 60 -1.53 1.78 -2.20
CA SER A 60 -0.40 1.07 -1.58
C SER A 60 -0.79 0.03 -0.53
N LEU A 61 0.00 -1.06 -0.48
CA LEU A 61 0.13 -1.91 0.71
C LEU A 61 1.50 -1.68 1.32
N GLN A 62 1.53 -1.26 2.58
CA GLN A 62 2.78 -1.16 3.34
C GLN A 62 2.97 -2.46 4.11
N ILE A 63 4.12 -3.09 3.92
CA ILE A 63 4.38 -4.46 4.36
C ILE A 63 5.80 -4.65 4.86
N GLY A 64 5.95 -5.50 5.88
CA GLY A 64 7.22 -5.86 6.49
C GLY A 64 7.31 -7.35 6.81
N PRO A 65 8.51 -7.96 6.80
CA PRO A 65 9.79 -7.38 6.42
C PRO A 65 9.91 -7.14 4.91
N GLY A 66 10.41 -5.98 4.49
CA GLY A 66 10.67 -5.68 3.10
C GLY A 66 11.80 -6.52 2.50
N MET A 67 11.87 -6.57 1.18
CA MET A 67 12.84 -7.40 0.47
C MET A 67 14.30 -6.94 0.71
N PRO A 68 15.28 -7.86 0.77
CA PRO A 68 16.69 -7.51 0.74
C PRO A 68 17.12 -6.80 -0.56
N ASP A 69 18.27 -6.12 -0.54
CA ASP A 69 18.80 -5.39 -1.72
C ASP A 69 18.97 -6.27 -2.96
N ASP A 70 19.25 -7.55 -2.76
CA ASP A 70 19.43 -8.57 -3.80
C ASP A 70 18.22 -8.68 -4.74
N TYR A 71 17.03 -8.21 -4.31
CA TYR A 71 15.78 -8.26 -5.07
C TYR A 71 15.26 -6.88 -5.52
N ARG A 72 15.96 -5.77 -5.22
CA ARG A 72 15.53 -4.38 -5.51
C ARG A 72 16.02 -3.89 -6.87
N THR A 73 15.69 -2.68 -7.33
CA THR A 73 16.33 -2.12 -8.53
C THR A 73 17.85 -1.98 -8.36
N PHE A 74 18.60 -1.95 -9.46
CA PHE A 74 20.01 -1.57 -9.39
C PHE A 74 20.16 -0.08 -9.05
N PRO A 75 21.25 0.33 -8.37
CA PRO A 75 21.46 1.74 -8.04
C PRO A 75 21.66 2.59 -9.30
N GLY A 76 20.97 3.73 -9.35
CA GLY A 76 21.20 4.78 -10.34
C GLY A 76 22.33 5.73 -9.94
N GLU A 77 22.68 6.65 -10.83
CA GLU A 77 23.76 7.62 -10.62
C GLU A 77 23.45 8.65 -9.53
N TYR A 78 22.17 9.00 -9.35
CA TYR A 78 21.72 9.96 -8.36
C TYR A 78 20.30 9.64 -7.90
N TYR A 79 19.95 10.16 -6.72
CA TYR A 79 18.63 9.94 -6.14
C TYR A 79 17.53 10.55 -7.02
N GLY A 80 16.58 9.71 -7.43
CA GLY A 80 15.38 10.11 -8.16
C GLY A 80 15.44 10.02 -9.69
N CYS A 81 16.57 9.64 -10.29
CA CYS A 81 16.62 9.36 -11.74
C CYS A 81 15.62 8.27 -12.16
N PHE A 82 15.36 7.31 -11.28
CA PHE A 82 14.45 6.19 -11.54
C PHE A 82 12.99 6.64 -11.58
N TYR A 83 12.59 7.66 -10.82
CA TYR A 83 11.23 8.22 -10.88
C TYR A 83 10.92 8.86 -12.23
N THR A 84 11.95 9.31 -12.96
CA THR A 84 11.81 9.91 -14.29
C THR A 84 12.31 9.00 -15.40
N ALA A 85 12.67 7.75 -15.08
CA ALA A 85 13.28 6.79 -15.99
C ALA A 85 14.49 7.34 -16.78
N SER A 86 15.29 8.19 -16.13
CA SER A 86 16.43 8.90 -16.73
C SER A 86 17.81 8.40 -16.29
N CYS A 87 17.87 7.34 -15.46
CA CYS A 87 19.11 6.71 -15.07
C CYS A 87 19.83 6.15 -16.31
N GLN A 88 21.15 6.36 -16.39
CA GLN A 88 21.98 5.80 -17.46
C GLN A 88 22.45 4.37 -17.13
N ALA A 89 22.52 4.06 -15.83
CA ALA A 89 22.86 2.78 -15.29
C ALA A 89 21.84 1.74 -15.72
N LYS A 90 22.35 0.61 -16.23
CA LYS A 90 21.50 -0.49 -16.67
C LYS A 90 20.74 -1.07 -15.48
N GLY A 91 19.43 -1.24 -15.66
CA GLY A 91 18.59 -1.81 -14.62
C GLY A 91 18.23 -0.89 -13.47
N ALA A 92 18.58 0.40 -13.54
CA ALA A 92 18.22 1.37 -12.52
C ALA A 92 16.84 2.03 -12.75
N ASN A 93 16.35 2.07 -14.00
CA ASN A 93 15.07 2.73 -14.34
C ASN A 93 13.86 1.89 -13.97
N PHE A 94 13.84 0.63 -14.42
CA PHE A 94 12.73 -0.28 -14.17
C PHE A 94 13.27 -1.63 -13.73
N ILE A 95 12.48 -2.29 -12.89
CA ILE A 95 12.76 -3.62 -12.37
C ILE A 95 12.76 -4.59 -13.54
N GLU A 96 13.79 -5.44 -13.64
CA GLU A 96 13.97 -6.42 -14.71
C GLU A 96 14.12 -5.87 -16.14
N VAL A 97 14.47 -4.59 -16.29
CA VAL A 97 14.70 -3.95 -17.59
C VAL A 97 16.11 -3.31 -17.61
N PRO A 98 17.07 -3.78 -18.44
CA PRO A 98 16.94 -4.86 -19.42
C PRO A 98 16.92 -6.27 -18.80
N THR A 99 16.11 -7.17 -19.35
CA THR A 99 15.87 -8.51 -18.79
C THR A 99 17.13 -9.37 -18.75
N ALA A 100 17.90 -9.41 -19.84
CA ALA A 100 19.14 -10.18 -19.91
C ALA A 100 20.22 -9.66 -18.95
N TYR A 101 20.22 -8.36 -18.64
CA TYR A 101 21.15 -7.76 -17.69
C TYR A 101 20.83 -8.23 -16.27
N TYR A 102 19.58 -8.14 -15.83
CA TYR A 102 19.14 -8.68 -14.53
C TYR A 102 19.46 -10.17 -14.39
N GLN A 103 19.14 -10.98 -15.40
CA GLN A 103 19.42 -12.42 -15.38
C GLN A 103 20.92 -12.70 -15.26
N LYS A 104 21.78 -11.93 -15.95
CA LYS A 104 23.23 -12.09 -15.89
C LYS A 104 23.81 -11.70 -14.53
N GLU A 105 23.38 -10.56 -13.98
CA GLU A 105 23.97 -10.00 -12.76
C GLU A 105 23.45 -10.66 -11.48
N ARG A 106 22.22 -11.20 -11.48
CA ARG A 106 21.61 -11.84 -10.29
C ARG A 106 21.38 -13.33 -10.42
N GLY A 107 21.02 -13.81 -11.61
CA GLY A 107 20.65 -15.22 -11.80
C GLY A 107 19.28 -15.61 -11.25
N HIS A 108 18.50 -14.68 -10.70
CA HIS A 108 17.12 -14.88 -10.24
C HIS A 108 16.25 -13.65 -10.52
N LYS A 109 14.93 -13.87 -10.44
CA LYS A 109 13.91 -12.82 -10.57
C LYS A 109 13.96 -11.84 -9.39
N SER A 110 13.49 -10.63 -9.61
CA SER A 110 13.52 -9.50 -8.68
C SER A 110 12.11 -8.98 -8.43
N TRP A 111 11.89 -8.29 -7.30
CA TRP A 111 10.61 -7.67 -6.95
C TRP A 111 9.40 -8.61 -6.83
N TYR A 112 8.26 -8.03 -6.44
CA TYR A 112 6.95 -8.68 -6.41
C TYR A 112 6.48 -9.01 -7.83
N GLN A 113 5.81 -10.15 -7.99
CA GLN A 113 5.41 -10.69 -9.31
C GLN A 113 3.89 -10.77 -9.42
N GLY A 114 3.34 -10.56 -10.63
CA GLY A 114 1.91 -10.72 -10.89
C GLY A 114 1.03 -9.61 -10.34
N LEU A 115 1.58 -8.42 -10.14
CA LEU A 115 0.79 -7.23 -9.83
C LEU A 115 -0.13 -6.90 -11.01
N ARG A 116 -1.34 -6.41 -10.72
CA ARG A 116 -2.40 -6.23 -11.72
C ARG A 116 -2.72 -4.76 -11.88
N TYR A 117 -2.75 -4.28 -13.11
CA TYR A 117 -2.98 -2.88 -13.45
C TYR A 117 -4.06 -2.78 -14.52
N ALA A 118 -4.97 -1.83 -14.40
CA ALA A 118 -6.03 -1.60 -15.36
C ALA A 118 -6.20 -0.11 -15.67
N ALA A 119 -6.75 0.17 -16.85
CA ALA A 119 -6.87 1.53 -17.36
C ALA A 119 -7.84 2.36 -16.51
N ASN A 120 -7.45 3.60 -16.23
CA ASN A 120 -8.39 4.60 -15.74
C ASN A 120 -9.14 5.19 -16.94
N ASN A 121 -10.35 4.68 -17.17
CA ASN A 121 -11.19 5.05 -18.31
C ASN A 121 -11.91 6.41 -18.14
N ASN A 122 -11.70 7.13 -17.03
CA ASN A 122 -12.24 8.49 -16.86
C ASN A 122 -11.41 9.56 -17.58
N CYS A 123 -10.18 9.22 -17.99
CA CYS A 123 -9.35 10.11 -18.79
C CYS A 123 -9.70 10.02 -20.28
N ALA A 124 -9.52 11.14 -20.99
CA ALA A 124 -9.69 11.16 -22.44
C ALA A 124 -8.69 10.21 -23.12
N PRO A 125 -9.12 9.41 -24.10
CA PRO A 125 -8.23 8.49 -24.82
C PRO A 125 -7.34 9.23 -25.81
N THR A 126 -6.11 8.73 -25.99
CA THR A 126 -5.15 9.20 -26.99
C THR A 126 -4.59 8.02 -27.78
N ALA A 127 -4.28 8.23 -29.07
CA ALA A 127 -3.84 7.15 -29.95
C ALA A 127 -2.43 6.65 -29.63
N ASP A 128 -1.58 7.52 -29.09
CA ASP A 128 -0.19 7.27 -28.69
C ASP A 128 -0.05 6.50 -27.37
N ALA A 129 -1.12 6.43 -26.57
CA ALA A 129 -1.16 5.62 -25.35
C ALA A 129 -1.77 4.23 -25.56
N LYS A 130 -2.31 3.95 -26.76
CA LYS A 130 -2.94 2.65 -27.06
C LYS A 130 -1.90 1.56 -27.20
N GLN A 131 -2.21 0.42 -26.59
CA GLN A 131 -1.40 -0.78 -26.70
C GLN A 131 -2.15 -1.94 -27.34
N ASP A 132 -1.38 -2.79 -28.01
CA ASP A 132 -1.80 -4.08 -28.52
C ASP A 132 -1.23 -5.20 -27.63
N TYR A 133 -2.08 -6.15 -27.24
CA TYR A 133 -1.67 -7.24 -26.34
C TYR A 133 -0.58 -8.11 -26.96
N ASP A 134 -0.73 -8.53 -28.21
CA ASP A 134 0.19 -9.46 -28.86
C ASP A 134 1.59 -8.84 -28.98
N THR A 135 1.66 -7.55 -29.28
CA THR A 135 2.90 -6.78 -29.33
C THR A 135 3.62 -6.76 -27.98
N ILE A 136 2.92 -6.38 -26.90
CA ILE A 136 3.51 -6.31 -25.56
C ILE A 136 3.87 -7.70 -25.02
N ALA A 137 2.99 -8.68 -25.20
CA ALA A 137 3.24 -10.04 -24.76
C ALA A 137 4.46 -10.65 -25.47
N ALA A 138 4.61 -10.39 -26.79
CA ALA A 138 5.79 -10.82 -27.53
C ALA A 138 7.07 -10.12 -27.04
N SER A 139 7.00 -8.82 -26.76
CA SER A 139 8.13 -8.04 -26.21
C SER A 139 8.58 -8.58 -24.84
N VAL A 140 7.65 -8.71 -23.88
CA VAL A 140 7.95 -9.24 -22.54
C VAL A 140 8.51 -10.67 -22.62
N LYS A 141 7.94 -11.52 -23.49
CA LYS A 141 8.41 -12.89 -23.72
C LYS A 141 9.83 -12.94 -24.32
N ALA A 142 10.15 -12.04 -25.24
CA ALA A 142 11.49 -11.93 -25.81
C ALA A 142 12.52 -11.40 -24.79
N GLY A 143 12.04 -10.67 -23.78
CA GLY A 143 12.86 -9.98 -22.78
C GLY A 143 13.22 -8.59 -23.27
N ILE A 144 12.97 -7.58 -22.43
CA ILE A 144 13.20 -6.17 -22.79
C ILE A 144 14.70 -5.91 -22.88
N THR A 145 15.14 -5.31 -23.98
CA THR A 145 16.56 -5.06 -24.25
C THR A 145 16.96 -3.61 -23.97
N GLU A 146 15.98 -2.73 -24.04
CA GLU A 146 16.04 -1.30 -23.80
C GLU A 146 16.29 -1.02 -22.31
N ASN A 147 16.87 0.14 -22.01
CA ASN A 147 17.02 0.60 -20.62
C ASN A 147 15.80 1.39 -20.11
N THR A 148 14.86 1.69 -21.00
CA THR A 148 13.67 2.49 -20.73
C THR A 148 12.48 1.89 -21.46
N CYS A 149 11.34 1.81 -20.77
CA CYS A 149 10.08 1.33 -21.34
C CYS A 149 9.48 2.34 -22.34
N SER A 150 8.82 1.82 -23.37
CA SER A 150 7.96 2.56 -24.28
C SER A 150 6.59 1.89 -24.37
N VAL A 151 5.64 2.55 -25.05
CA VAL A 151 4.30 2.03 -25.30
C VAL A 151 4.29 0.72 -26.11
N ASP A 152 5.37 0.41 -26.83
CA ASP A 152 5.47 -0.80 -27.66
C ASP A 152 6.37 -1.88 -27.04
N THR A 153 7.15 -1.54 -26.00
CA THR A 153 8.09 -2.48 -25.39
C THR A 153 7.62 -3.02 -24.05
N CYS A 154 6.97 -2.22 -23.20
CA CYS A 154 6.55 -2.64 -21.86
C CYS A 154 5.02 -2.57 -21.69
N PRO A 155 4.46 -3.29 -20.70
CA PRO A 155 3.09 -3.04 -20.24
C PRO A 155 2.88 -1.55 -19.89
N ALA A 156 1.66 -1.05 -20.03
CA ALA A 156 1.34 0.35 -19.78
C ALA A 156 1.69 0.81 -18.35
N SER A 157 1.68 -0.11 -17.38
CA SER A 157 2.12 0.17 -16.01
C SER A 157 3.63 0.31 -15.85
N THR A 158 4.42 -0.03 -16.88
CA THR A 158 5.88 -0.19 -16.88
C THR A 158 6.41 -1.30 -15.95
N ASP A 159 5.52 -2.11 -15.38
CA ASP A 159 5.88 -3.33 -14.65
C ASP A 159 5.90 -4.54 -15.59
N VAL A 160 7.10 -4.97 -15.99
CA VAL A 160 7.30 -6.14 -16.86
C VAL A 160 7.02 -7.47 -16.16
N ASN A 161 6.86 -7.45 -14.83
CA ASN A 161 6.48 -8.60 -14.02
C ASN A 161 4.98 -8.62 -13.69
N GLY A 162 4.22 -7.63 -14.17
CA GLY A 162 2.78 -7.55 -13.99
C GLY A 162 2.04 -8.69 -14.68
N ASP A 163 0.85 -8.99 -14.18
CA ASP A 163 -0.08 -9.93 -14.82
C ASP A 163 -0.54 -9.35 -16.17
N LEU A 164 -0.58 -10.19 -17.20
CA LEU A 164 -1.09 -9.87 -18.55
C LEU A 164 -2.28 -10.75 -18.95
N ASN A 165 -2.83 -11.55 -18.02
CA ASN A 165 -4.00 -12.38 -18.26
C ASN A 165 -5.25 -11.53 -18.45
N THR A 166 -6.29 -12.14 -19.01
CA THR A 166 -7.59 -11.51 -19.19
C THR A 166 -8.31 -11.27 -17.87
N PHE A 167 -9.19 -10.26 -17.85
CA PHE A 167 -10.06 -9.94 -16.73
C PHE A 167 -11.44 -9.47 -17.20
N GLY A 168 -12.43 -9.44 -16.29
CA GLY A 168 -13.73 -8.83 -16.58
C GLY A 168 -14.67 -9.61 -17.51
N GLY A 169 -14.44 -10.92 -17.72
CA GLY A 169 -15.32 -11.77 -18.53
C GLY A 169 -15.27 -11.52 -20.05
N SER A 170 -14.43 -10.58 -20.49
CA SER A 170 -14.14 -10.26 -21.89
C SER A 170 -12.77 -10.82 -22.23
N ASP A 171 -12.66 -11.58 -23.32
CA ASP A 171 -11.38 -12.14 -23.77
C ASP A 171 -10.40 -11.08 -24.28
N ASN A 172 -10.79 -9.80 -24.33
CA ASN A 172 -9.95 -8.73 -24.85
C ASN A 172 -9.44 -7.75 -23.79
N ASP A 173 -9.91 -7.84 -22.55
CA ASP A 173 -9.48 -6.95 -21.48
C ASP A 173 -8.38 -7.64 -20.71
N HIS A 174 -7.15 -7.13 -20.83
CA HIS A 174 -5.96 -7.70 -20.22
C HIS A 174 -5.40 -6.76 -19.17
N TRP A 175 -4.98 -7.32 -18.04
CA TRP A 175 -4.17 -6.58 -17.08
C TRP A 175 -2.90 -6.06 -17.77
N GLY A 176 -2.41 -4.89 -17.35
CA GLY A 176 -1.19 -4.29 -17.88
C GLY A 176 -1.26 -3.72 -19.30
N ILE A 177 -2.37 -3.89 -20.04
CA ILE A 177 -2.53 -3.39 -21.42
C ILE A 177 -3.47 -2.18 -21.48
N ASN A 178 -3.00 -1.07 -22.05
CA ASN A 178 -3.83 0.12 -22.25
C ASN A 178 -4.54 0.11 -23.62
N ARG A 179 -5.50 -0.79 -23.80
CA ARG A 179 -6.21 -0.95 -25.08
C ARG A 179 -7.00 0.30 -25.51
N ASN A 180 -7.54 1.03 -24.54
CA ASN A 180 -8.34 2.24 -24.79
C ASN A 180 -7.48 3.49 -25.03
N GLY A 181 -6.21 3.47 -24.62
CA GLY A 181 -5.31 4.61 -24.69
C GLY A 181 -5.68 5.71 -23.71
N THR A 182 -6.26 5.38 -22.56
CA THR A 182 -6.60 6.37 -21.52
C THR A 182 -5.43 6.54 -20.54
N CYS A 183 -5.59 7.32 -19.47
CA CYS A 183 -4.56 7.34 -18.44
C CYS A 183 -4.47 5.97 -17.74
N TYR A 184 -3.27 5.62 -17.30
CA TYR A 184 -2.98 4.29 -16.78
C TYR A 184 -2.17 4.39 -15.47
N PRO A 185 -2.43 3.53 -14.47
CA PRO A 185 -1.61 3.45 -13.26
C PRO A 185 -0.21 2.95 -13.60
N LEU A 186 0.82 3.66 -13.16
CA LEU A 186 2.21 3.26 -13.28
C LEU A 186 2.68 2.61 -11.98
N ILE A 187 3.54 1.60 -12.08
CA ILE A 187 4.23 1.06 -10.92
C ILE A 187 4.98 2.19 -10.19
N ASN A 188 4.78 2.26 -8.88
CA ASN A 188 5.59 3.10 -8.03
C ASN A 188 6.66 2.20 -7.41
N SER A 189 7.85 2.20 -8.03
CA SER A 189 9.01 1.40 -7.61
C SER A 189 9.64 1.95 -6.32
N TYR A 190 8.85 2.04 -5.26
CA TYR A 190 9.28 2.48 -3.94
C TYR A 190 10.33 1.52 -3.41
N SER A 191 11.56 2.00 -3.23
CA SER A 191 12.69 1.18 -2.76
C SER A 191 12.61 0.82 -1.28
N GLY A 192 11.45 1.01 -0.64
CA GLY A 192 11.25 0.77 0.77
C GLY A 192 11.89 1.85 1.65
N ALA A 193 11.72 1.70 2.96
CA ALA A 193 12.50 2.43 3.95
C ALA A 193 13.13 1.46 4.94
N TYR A 194 14.28 1.83 5.47
CA TYR A 194 14.91 1.12 6.57
C TYR A 194 14.55 1.83 7.89
N LEU A 195 13.75 1.17 8.70
CA LEU A 195 13.28 1.68 9.99
C LEU A 195 14.28 1.31 11.07
N CYS A 196 14.65 2.27 11.91
CA CYS A 196 15.65 2.09 12.95
C CYS A 196 15.25 2.77 14.24
N ASP A 197 15.74 2.22 15.35
CA ASP A 197 15.80 2.93 16.62
C ASP A 197 16.76 4.14 16.55
N PRO A 198 16.60 5.17 17.41
CA PRO A 198 17.45 6.37 17.40
C PRO A 198 18.94 6.11 17.68
N ASP A 199 19.29 4.99 18.31
CA ASP A 199 20.65 4.65 18.68
C ASP A 199 21.35 3.75 17.64
N ASN A 200 20.65 3.41 16.57
CA ASN A 200 21.14 2.51 15.54
C ASN A 200 22.21 3.16 14.65
N THR A 201 23.22 2.38 14.28
CA THR A 201 24.39 2.84 13.51
C THR A 201 24.42 2.25 12.10
N PHE A 202 23.42 1.47 11.75
CA PHE A 202 23.37 0.80 10.47
C PHE A 202 23.21 1.81 9.34
N SER A 203 24.05 1.69 8.30
CA SER A 203 24.19 2.70 7.26
C SER A 203 22.93 2.98 6.45
N LYS A 204 21.95 2.06 6.45
CA LYS A 204 20.66 2.26 5.76
C LYS A 204 19.63 3.02 6.57
N CYS A 205 19.83 3.21 7.88
CA CYS A 205 18.95 4.06 8.66
C CYS A 205 18.89 5.45 8.02
N ALA A 206 17.72 6.10 8.03
CA ALA A 206 17.60 7.46 7.47
C ALA A 206 18.56 8.46 8.15
N MET A 207 18.80 8.28 9.45
CA MET A 207 19.74 9.07 10.25
C MET A 207 20.54 8.14 11.16
N PRO A 208 21.60 7.46 10.66
CA PRO A 208 22.39 6.57 11.48
C PRO A 208 23.16 7.37 12.54
N ARG A 209 23.14 6.90 13.79
CA ARG A 209 23.86 7.54 14.89
C ARG A 209 25.36 7.45 14.62
N ASN A 210 26.05 8.59 14.74
CA ASN A 210 27.51 8.61 14.73
C ASN A 210 28.05 8.30 16.12
N GLU A 211 28.60 7.10 16.31
CA GLU A 211 29.08 6.66 17.63
C GLU A 211 30.24 7.50 18.18
N SER A 212 31.02 8.13 17.30
CA SER A 212 32.17 8.94 17.70
C SER A 212 31.78 10.31 18.25
N THR A 213 30.57 10.80 17.93
CA THR A 213 30.14 12.16 18.30
C THR A 213 28.87 12.18 19.15
N THR A 214 28.10 11.09 19.15
CA THR A 214 26.75 11.06 19.72
C THR A 214 26.56 9.83 20.61
N PRO A 215 26.50 10.02 21.94
CA PRO A 215 26.18 8.95 22.88
C PRO A 215 24.79 8.33 22.62
N LYS A 216 24.58 7.10 23.11
CA LYS A 216 23.27 6.45 23.06
C LYS A 216 22.26 7.20 23.94
N SER A 217 21.07 7.44 23.40
CA SER A 217 19.92 7.99 24.11
C SER A 217 19.29 6.97 25.05
N ASN A 218 19.35 5.67 24.71
CA ASN A 218 18.63 4.56 25.34
C ASN A 218 17.11 4.81 25.41
N ALA A 219 16.56 5.57 24.45
CA ALA A 219 15.14 5.90 24.42
C ALA A 219 14.26 4.65 24.21
N MET A 220 14.79 3.62 23.55
CA MET A 220 14.09 2.35 23.33
C MET A 220 15.05 1.19 23.06
N SER A 221 14.51 -0.04 23.08
CA SER A 221 15.26 -1.24 22.67
C SER A 221 15.70 -1.13 21.21
N SER A 222 16.92 -1.57 20.92
CA SER A 222 17.43 -1.51 19.54
C SER A 222 16.59 -2.37 18.59
N PHE A 223 16.33 -1.82 17.41
CA PHE A 223 15.70 -2.52 16.31
C PHE A 223 16.15 -1.89 15.00
N ASN A 224 16.18 -2.69 13.95
CA ASN A 224 16.23 -2.15 12.60
C ASN A 224 15.73 -3.18 11.59
N TYR A 225 14.92 -2.75 10.64
CA TYR A 225 14.40 -3.62 9.59
C TYR A 225 13.99 -2.82 8.35
N GLN A 226 14.01 -3.51 7.22
CA GLN A 226 13.48 -3.00 5.97
C GLN A 226 11.96 -3.15 5.95
N MET A 227 11.25 -2.16 5.42
CA MET A 227 9.85 -2.27 5.00
C MET A 227 9.70 -1.96 3.51
N ASP A 228 8.61 -2.40 2.90
CA ASP A 228 8.22 -2.09 1.53
C ASP A 228 6.84 -1.43 1.47
N ALA A 229 6.59 -0.73 0.37
CA ALA A 229 5.25 -0.31 -0.04
C ALA A 229 5.01 -0.79 -1.48
N ILE A 230 4.15 -1.79 -1.66
CA ILE A 230 3.73 -2.23 -2.99
C ILE A 230 2.70 -1.23 -3.48
N SER A 231 3.02 -0.48 -4.53
CA SER A 231 2.18 0.63 -4.94
C SER A 231 2.11 0.88 -6.43
N ALA A 232 1.03 1.54 -6.81
CA ALA A 232 0.83 2.11 -8.14
C ALA A 232 0.34 3.54 -8.02
N ASN A 233 0.87 4.42 -8.87
CA ASN A 233 0.43 5.82 -8.97
C ASN A 233 -0.46 5.98 -10.19
N TRP A 234 -1.67 6.50 -10.02
CA TRP A 234 -2.58 6.74 -11.11
C TRP A 234 -2.91 8.24 -11.25
N PRO A 235 -3.02 8.77 -12.49
CA PRO A 235 -3.31 10.19 -12.72
C PRO A 235 -4.72 10.58 -12.29
N VAL A 236 -4.82 11.65 -11.51
CA VAL A 236 -6.09 12.18 -11.01
C VAL A 236 -6.80 12.95 -12.10
N HIS A 237 -8.07 12.63 -12.36
CA HIS A 237 -8.91 13.39 -13.28
C HIS A 237 -9.62 14.55 -12.57
N LEU A 238 -10.00 15.58 -13.34
CA LEU A 238 -10.58 16.83 -12.80
C LEU A 238 -11.79 16.63 -11.87
N ALA A 239 -12.58 15.57 -12.10
CA ALA A 239 -13.77 15.30 -11.31
C ALA A 239 -13.47 15.04 -9.83
N ALA A 240 -12.24 14.63 -9.46
CA ALA A 240 -11.83 14.54 -8.05
C ALA A 240 -11.86 15.90 -7.30
N TYR A 241 -11.85 17.02 -8.04
CA TYR A 241 -11.89 18.37 -7.49
C TYR A 241 -13.22 19.10 -7.70
N THR A 242 -14.02 18.66 -8.67
CA THR A 242 -15.27 19.34 -9.05
C THR A 242 -16.52 18.55 -8.68
N GLU A 243 -16.40 17.26 -8.40
CA GLU A 243 -17.49 16.32 -8.17
C GLU A 243 -17.18 15.34 -7.03
N TYR A 244 -18.12 14.46 -6.71
CA TYR A 244 -17.87 13.30 -5.85
C TYR A 244 -17.54 12.09 -6.72
N VAL A 245 -16.43 11.42 -6.42
CA VAL A 245 -16.00 10.18 -7.07
C VAL A 245 -16.06 9.02 -6.08
N VAL A 246 -16.35 7.82 -6.55
CA VAL A 246 -16.43 6.62 -5.71
C VAL A 246 -15.09 5.88 -5.77
N TYR A 247 -14.31 5.99 -4.70
CA TYR A 247 -13.18 5.12 -4.46
C TYR A 247 -13.63 3.86 -3.74
N GLN A 248 -13.14 2.72 -4.20
CA GLN A 248 -13.41 1.44 -3.59
C GLN A 248 -12.10 0.68 -3.40
N LEU A 249 -11.93 0.13 -2.20
CA LEU A 249 -10.94 -0.89 -1.89
C LEU A 249 -11.70 -2.19 -1.63
N GLU A 250 -11.37 -3.22 -2.38
CA GLU A 250 -11.78 -4.59 -2.12
C GLU A 250 -10.59 -5.34 -1.52
N TRP A 251 -10.78 -5.97 -0.37
CA TRP A 251 -9.71 -6.65 0.36
C TRP A 251 -10.20 -8.03 0.77
N VAL A 252 -9.51 -9.04 0.25
CA VAL A 252 -9.76 -10.46 0.50
C VAL A 252 -8.48 -11.07 1.06
N THR A 253 -8.60 -11.77 2.17
CA THR A 253 -7.48 -12.43 2.87
C THR A 253 -7.20 -13.83 2.32
N GLY A 254 -6.14 -14.48 2.79
CA GLY A 254 -5.80 -15.87 2.44
C GLY A 254 -4.86 -15.98 1.24
N LEU A 255 -4.50 -17.21 0.87
CA LEU A 255 -3.51 -17.52 -0.17
C LEU A 255 -3.99 -17.11 -1.58
N ASN A 256 -5.31 -17.12 -1.79
CA ASN A 256 -5.97 -16.71 -3.04
C ASN A 256 -6.60 -15.30 -2.94
N GLY A 257 -6.31 -14.58 -1.86
CA GLY A 257 -6.81 -13.23 -1.63
C GLY A 257 -6.16 -12.18 -2.52
N TYR A 258 -6.54 -10.92 -2.28
CA TYR A 258 -6.02 -9.74 -2.97
C TYR A 258 -6.45 -8.45 -2.28
N ALA A 259 -5.74 -7.35 -2.57
CA ALA A 259 -6.23 -6.00 -2.34
C ALA A 259 -6.37 -5.30 -3.69
N ARG A 260 -7.56 -4.80 -4.01
CA ARG A 260 -7.89 -4.17 -5.29
C ARG A 260 -8.47 -2.78 -5.08
N TRP A 261 -7.88 -1.80 -5.76
CA TRP A 261 -8.38 -0.44 -5.84
C TRP A 261 -9.19 -0.25 -7.10
N MET A 262 -10.32 0.42 -6.94
CA MET A 262 -11.27 0.67 -8.00
C MET A 262 -11.75 2.12 -7.94
N LEU A 263 -12.04 2.68 -9.09
CA LEU A 263 -12.60 4.01 -9.25
C LEU A 263 -13.91 3.89 -10.03
N ASN A 264 -15.01 4.31 -9.42
CA ASN A 264 -16.37 4.17 -9.96
C ASN A 264 -16.70 2.73 -10.39
N GLY A 265 -16.22 1.73 -9.64
CA GLY A 265 -16.44 0.32 -9.94
C GLY A 265 -15.53 -0.27 -11.03
N ALA A 266 -14.59 0.50 -11.59
CA ALA A 266 -13.58 -0.02 -12.52
C ALA A 266 -12.25 -0.28 -11.78
N PRO A 267 -11.62 -1.46 -11.92
CA PRO A 267 -10.31 -1.73 -11.34
C PRO A 267 -9.23 -0.77 -11.85
N LEU A 268 -8.32 -0.39 -10.95
CA LEU A 268 -7.12 0.40 -11.26
C LEU A 268 -5.87 -0.41 -10.97
N PHE A 269 -5.78 -0.95 -9.76
CA PHE A 269 -4.61 -1.67 -9.28
C PHE A 269 -5.04 -2.82 -8.38
N GLU A 270 -4.32 -3.93 -8.43
CA GLU A 270 -4.53 -5.05 -7.54
C GLU A 270 -3.20 -5.70 -7.17
N VAL A 271 -3.08 -6.04 -5.89
CA VAL A 271 -2.01 -6.86 -5.33
C VAL A 271 -2.61 -8.21 -4.92
N PRO A 272 -2.45 -9.26 -5.75
CA PRO A 272 -2.80 -10.61 -5.35
C PRO A 272 -1.94 -11.08 -4.17
N SER A 273 -2.51 -11.88 -3.25
CA SER A 273 -1.75 -12.44 -2.12
C SER A 273 -0.55 -13.26 -2.58
N LYS A 274 -0.69 -13.96 -3.70
CA LYS A 274 0.40 -14.70 -4.34
C LYS A 274 1.63 -13.84 -4.62
N SER A 275 1.47 -12.56 -4.94
CA SER A 275 2.58 -11.65 -5.21
C SER A 275 3.54 -11.49 -4.03
N ILE A 276 3.03 -11.62 -2.80
CA ILE A 276 3.82 -11.44 -1.56
C ILE A 276 4.13 -12.76 -0.83
N ILE A 277 3.43 -13.83 -1.18
CA ILE A 277 3.66 -15.19 -0.67
C ILE A 277 4.71 -15.92 -1.52
N ASP A 278 4.59 -15.83 -2.85
CA ASP A 278 5.47 -16.49 -3.82
C ASP A 278 6.54 -15.52 -4.37
N VAL A 279 7.23 -14.84 -3.45
CA VAL A 279 8.30 -13.91 -3.82
C VAL A 279 9.52 -14.65 -4.41
N PRO A 280 10.22 -14.05 -5.39
CA PRO A 280 11.46 -14.61 -5.93
C PRO A 280 12.49 -14.93 -4.85
N GLN A 281 13.27 -15.98 -5.07
CA GLN A 281 14.30 -16.43 -4.15
C GLN A 281 15.64 -16.58 -4.87
N ASN A 282 16.71 -16.16 -4.22
CA ASN A 282 18.07 -16.58 -4.56
C ASN A 282 18.33 -18.02 -4.05
N SER A 283 19.53 -18.55 -4.31
CA SER A 283 19.91 -19.90 -3.88
C SER A 283 19.85 -20.12 -2.37
N ASN A 284 20.03 -19.05 -1.58
CA ASN A 284 20.01 -19.07 -0.12
C ASN A 284 18.62 -18.82 0.48
N LYS A 285 17.59 -18.60 -0.35
CA LYS A 285 16.21 -18.33 0.06
C LYS A 285 16.08 -17.17 1.05
N THR A 286 16.76 -16.06 0.77
CA THR A 286 16.81 -14.91 1.70
C THR A 286 15.65 -13.94 1.58
N ASN A 287 14.69 -14.16 0.67
CA ASN A 287 13.56 -13.23 0.52
C ASN A 287 12.41 -13.60 1.46
N PRO A 288 12.05 -12.75 2.44
CA PRO A 288 11.00 -13.06 3.40
C PRO A 288 9.63 -13.16 2.74
N ARG A 289 9.00 -14.32 2.88
CA ARG A 289 7.64 -14.60 2.43
C ARG A 289 6.65 -14.04 3.43
N LYS A 290 5.70 -13.24 2.94
CA LYS A 290 4.70 -12.56 3.77
C LYS A 290 3.39 -13.33 3.75
N VAL A 291 2.44 -12.85 4.54
CA VAL A 291 1.03 -13.23 4.46
C VAL A 291 0.23 -12.08 3.89
N MET A 292 -0.97 -12.36 3.38
CA MET A 292 -1.89 -11.28 3.09
C MET A 292 -2.16 -10.50 4.37
N LEU A 293 -2.47 -9.21 4.23
CA LEU A 293 -2.87 -8.43 5.37
C LEU A 293 -4.14 -9.08 5.93
N GLU A 294 -4.10 -9.50 7.19
CA GLU A 294 -5.12 -10.33 7.85
C GLU A 294 -5.49 -9.77 9.24
N GLU A 295 -4.86 -8.67 9.63
CA GLU A 295 -5.05 -8.00 10.91
C GLU A 295 -6.38 -7.24 10.97
N PRO A 296 -7.06 -7.16 12.13
CA PRO A 296 -8.16 -6.22 12.31
C PRO A 296 -7.68 -4.78 12.12
N MET A 297 -8.28 -4.06 11.15
CA MET A 297 -7.90 -2.68 10.81
C MET A 297 -9.04 -1.69 11.04
N TYR A 298 -8.69 -0.40 11.05
CA TYR A 298 -9.63 0.72 11.10
C TYR A 298 -9.33 1.71 9.97
N LEU A 299 -10.32 2.53 9.61
CA LEU A 299 -10.18 3.54 8.55
C LEU A 299 -9.79 4.89 9.16
N ILE A 300 -8.80 5.55 8.57
CA ILE A 300 -8.39 6.92 8.88
C ILE A 300 -8.53 7.76 7.61
N PHE A 301 -9.07 8.97 7.77
CA PHE A 301 -9.10 9.98 6.73
C PHE A 301 -8.55 11.27 7.29
N ASN A 302 -7.45 11.77 6.72
CA ASN A 302 -6.81 13.01 7.12
C ASN A 302 -6.41 13.83 5.89
N VAL A 303 -6.22 15.13 6.09
CA VAL A 303 -5.61 16.02 5.10
C VAL A 303 -4.30 16.52 5.66
N ALA A 304 -3.22 16.31 4.93
CA ALA A 304 -1.88 16.77 5.29
C ALA A 304 -1.22 17.48 4.10
N LEU A 305 -0.24 18.34 4.39
CA LEU A 305 0.64 18.94 3.38
C LEU A 305 2.02 18.34 3.54
N SER A 306 2.57 17.77 2.46
CA SER A 306 3.89 17.14 2.45
C SER A 306 4.76 17.74 1.34
N SER A 307 5.89 18.33 1.74
CA SER A 307 6.90 18.83 0.80
C SER A 307 7.55 17.71 -0.02
N SER A 308 7.61 16.49 0.52
CA SER A 308 8.09 15.31 -0.21
C SER A 308 7.20 14.95 -1.41
N TRP A 309 5.92 15.32 -1.36
CA TRP A 309 4.96 15.19 -2.47
C TRP A 309 4.88 16.46 -3.34
N GLY A 310 5.83 17.37 -3.19
CA GLY A 310 5.92 18.61 -3.98
C GLY A 310 4.95 19.72 -3.53
N ALA A 311 4.18 19.53 -2.47
CA ALA A 311 3.28 20.56 -1.96
C ALA A 311 4.10 21.68 -1.31
N THR A 312 4.11 22.85 -1.93
CA THR A 312 4.79 24.05 -1.41
C THR A 312 3.84 25.23 -1.46
N PRO A 313 3.59 25.94 -0.34
CA PRO A 313 2.78 27.15 -0.38
C PRO A 313 3.47 28.21 -1.26
N PRO A 314 2.70 29.10 -1.92
CA PRO A 314 3.28 30.27 -2.54
C PRO A 314 4.15 31.04 -1.53
N ASN A 315 5.32 31.52 -1.97
CA ASN A 315 6.26 32.27 -1.13
C ASN A 315 6.64 31.56 0.19
N ALA A 316 7.02 30.28 0.13
CA ALA A 316 7.44 29.51 1.30
C ALA A 316 8.42 30.27 2.23
N GLY A 317 8.13 30.26 3.53
CA GLY A 317 8.86 31.03 4.55
C GLY A 317 8.42 32.50 4.70
N LYS A 318 7.42 32.95 3.93
CA LYS A 318 6.80 34.28 4.03
C LYS A 318 5.28 34.16 4.03
N GLU A 319 4.59 35.29 4.11
CA GLU A 319 3.14 35.32 3.87
C GLU A 319 2.81 34.80 2.46
N CYS A 320 1.74 33.99 2.36
CA CYS A 320 1.35 33.34 1.11
C CYS A 320 1.29 34.31 -0.08
N ARG A 321 0.66 35.49 0.12
CA ARG A 321 0.48 36.49 -0.96
C ARG A 321 1.75 37.25 -1.32
N GLY A 322 2.84 37.13 -0.56
CA GLY A 322 4.03 37.95 -0.76
C GLY A 322 3.69 39.44 -0.70
N ASN A 323 3.93 40.18 -1.78
CA ASN A 323 3.58 41.60 -1.90
C ASN A 323 2.15 41.84 -2.46
N GLY A 324 1.39 40.80 -2.77
CA GLY A 324 0.02 40.86 -3.27
C GLY A 324 -0.15 41.27 -4.73
N THR A 325 0.91 41.39 -5.53
CA THR A 325 0.80 41.82 -6.94
C THR A 325 0.59 40.69 -7.93
N ASP A 326 0.86 39.44 -7.54
CA ASP A 326 0.70 38.28 -8.41
C ASP A 326 -0.72 37.70 -8.27
N ALA A 327 -1.50 37.82 -9.34
CA ALA A 327 -2.89 37.36 -9.38
C ALA A 327 -3.03 35.84 -9.23
N THR A 328 -2.07 35.05 -9.70
CA THR A 328 -2.07 33.58 -9.58
C THR A 328 -1.82 33.18 -8.13
N VAL A 329 -0.81 33.79 -7.51
CA VAL A 329 -0.51 33.58 -6.08
C VAL A 329 -1.70 33.97 -5.22
N ASN A 330 -2.28 35.15 -5.45
CA ASN A 330 -3.44 35.62 -4.70
C ASN A 330 -4.60 34.63 -4.79
N LYS A 331 -4.91 34.12 -6.00
CA LYS A 331 -5.97 33.12 -6.19
C LYS A 331 -5.72 31.81 -5.42
N ILE A 332 -4.47 31.34 -5.35
CA ILE A 332 -4.11 30.16 -4.56
C ILE A 332 -4.30 30.45 -3.06
N CYS A 333 -3.83 31.60 -2.59
CA CYS A 333 -3.94 32.00 -1.19
C CYS A 333 -5.39 32.25 -0.77
N ASP A 334 -6.25 32.71 -1.69
CA ASP A 334 -7.69 32.91 -1.48
C ASP A 334 -8.46 31.59 -1.40
N ALA A 335 -7.88 30.47 -1.86
CA ALA A 335 -8.51 29.15 -1.83
C ALA A 335 -8.44 28.45 -0.46
N PHE A 336 -7.69 29.00 0.51
CA PHE A 336 -7.61 28.46 1.85
C PHE A 336 -8.72 29.00 2.77
N PRO A 337 -9.25 28.18 3.70
CA PRO A 337 -8.94 26.77 3.92
C PRO A 337 -9.52 25.85 2.82
N MET A 338 -8.75 24.82 2.46
CA MET A 338 -9.18 23.74 1.56
C MET A 338 -9.79 22.59 2.37
N TYR A 339 -10.72 21.85 1.76
CA TYR A 339 -11.47 20.79 2.44
C TYR A 339 -11.46 19.50 1.62
N MET A 340 -11.18 18.37 2.29
CA MET A 340 -11.55 17.06 1.78
C MET A 340 -13.01 16.80 2.16
N LYS A 341 -13.87 16.62 1.15
CA LYS A 341 -15.31 16.41 1.34
C LYS A 341 -15.62 14.92 1.17
N ILE A 342 -16.18 14.32 2.22
CA ILE A 342 -16.66 12.94 2.19
C ILE A 342 -18.18 12.99 2.28
N ASP A 343 -18.87 12.55 1.22
CA ASP A 343 -20.33 12.43 1.23
C ASP A 343 -20.76 11.24 2.07
N HIS A 344 -20.17 10.07 1.82
CA HIS A 344 -20.42 8.86 2.59
C HIS A 344 -19.23 7.91 2.57
N ILE A 345 -19.19 7.01 3.57
CA ILE A 345 -18.32 5.84 3.62
C ILE A 345 -19.24 4.63 3.75
N ARG A 346 -19.00 3.59 2.95
CA ARG A 346 -19.68 2.31 3.07
C ARG A 346 -18.64 1.23 3.33
N LEU A 347 -18.86 0.47 4.40
CA LEU A 347 -18.06 -0.70 4.74
C LEU A 347 -18.95 -1.93 4.57
N TYR A 348 -18.45 -2.88 3.80
CA TYR A 348 -19.11 -4.15 3.56
C TYR A 348 -18.25 -5.26 4.14
N GLN A 349 -18.89 -6.32 4.59
CA GLN A 349 -18.22 -7.54 4.96
C GLN A 349 -18.89 -8.69 4.23
N ASP A 350 -18.08 -9.54 3.61
CA ASP A 350 -18.59 -10.76 3.02
C ASP A 350 -18.97 -11.74 4.14
N LEU A 351 -20.21 -12.22 4.09
CA LEU A 351 -20.79 -13.18 5.04
C LEU A 351 -21.09 -14.53 4.38
N ALA A 352 -20.62 -14.72 3.14
CA ALA A 352 -20.82 -15.96 2.43
C ALA A 352 -20.16 -17.14 3.17
N ASP A 353 -20.78 -18.31 3.07
CA ASP A 353 -20.31 -19.56 3.66
C ASP A 353 -19.48 -20.41 2.69
N ASP A 354 -19.30 -19.93 1.47
CA ASP A 354 -18.49 -20.51 0.39
C ASP A 354 -17.12 -19.83 0.23
N LEU A 355 -16.72 -19.00 1.21
CA LEU A 355 -15.37 -18.43 1.25
C LEU A 355 -14.32 -19.53 1.36
N GLU A 356 -13.17 -19.29 0.72
CA GLU A 356 -12.00 -20.17 0.84
C GLU A 356 -11.66 -20.43 2.32
N ALA A 357 -11.16 -21.63 2.62
CA ALA A 357 -10.95 -22.07 4.00
C ALA A 357 -9.93 -21.22 4.78
N ASP A 358 -9.08 -20.49 4.07
CA ASP A 358 -8.07 -19.56 4.60
C ASP A 358 -8.48 -18.08 4.45
N ASN A 359 -9.74 -17.80 4.11
CA ASN A 359 -10.29 -16.47 4.20
C ASN A 359 -10.69 -16.18 5.66
N TYR A 360 -9.96 -15.25 6.29
CA TYR A 360 -10.12 -14.89 7.69
C TYR A 360 -11.05 -13.71 7.93
N MET A 361 -11.83 -13.27 6.93
CA MET A 361 -12.78 -12.17 7.09
C MET A 361 -13.78 -12.47 8.20
N GLN A 362 -13.66 -11.73 9.31
CA GLN A 362 -14.47 -11.91 10.52
C GLN A 362 -15.00 -10.59 11.03
N LEU A 363 -16.18 -10.64 11.64
CA LEU A 363 -16.85 -9.48 12.23
C LEU A 363 -16.20 -9.14 13.59
N GLY A 364 -15.63 -7.95 13.70
CA GLY A 364 -15.13 -7.36 14.94
C GLY A 364 -13.61 -7.39 15.11
N CYS A 365 -13.12 -6.72 16.15
CA CYS A 365 -11.69 -6.50 16.36
C CYS A 365 -10.99 -7.57 17.23
N ASP A 366 -11.68 -8.65 17.62
CA ASP A 366 -11.12 -9.74 18.44
C ASP A 366 -11.51 -11.14 17.90
N PRO A 367 -11.25 -11.43 16.61
CA PRO A 367 -11.53 -12.74 16.04
C PRO A 367 -10.66 -13.83 16.67
N LYS A 368 -11.13 -15.07 16.72
CA LYS A 368 -10.34 -16.19 17.30
C LYS A 368 -9.07 -16.49 16.51
N SER A 369 -9.07 -16.24 15.20
CA SER A 369 -7.88 -16.39 14.35
C SER A 369 -6.83 -15.31 14.63
N HIS A 370 -7.26 -14.11 15.04
CA HIS A 370 -6.39 -12.96 15.29
C HIS A 370 -6.83 -12.22 16.58
N PRO A 371 -6.73 -12.87 17.76
CA PRO A 371 -7.17 -12.26 19.01
C PRO A 371 -6.34 -11.01 19.29
N THR A 372 -6.99 -9.94 19.73
CA THR A 372 -6.40 -8.60 19.84
C THR A 372 -6.90 -7.84 21.07
N LYS A 373 -8.06 -8.19 21.63
CA LYS A 373 -8.68 -7.46 22.76
C LYS A 373 -7.77 -7.37 23.97
N LYS A 374 -7.30 -8.53 24.47
CA LYS A 374 -6.43 -8.59 25.65
C LYS A 374 -5.07 -7.92 25.42
N TRP A 375 -4.60 -7.89 24.17
CA TRP A 375 -3.39 -7.16 23.79
C TRP A 375 -3.59 -5.66 23.94
N ILE A 376 -4.66 -5.10 23.35
CA ILE A 376 -4.99 -3.67 23.46
C ILE A 376 -5.22 -3.29 24.93
N GLU A 377 -6.01 -4.06 25.67
CA GLU A 377 -6.28 -3.81 27.10
C GLU A 377 -4.99 -3.83 27.94
N GLY A 378 -4.08 -4.76 27.64
CA GLY A 378 -2.78 -4.87 28.32
C GLY A 378 -1.75 -3.81 27.93
N HIS A 379 -2.00 -3.06 26.85
CA HIS A 379 -1.10 -2.03 26.32
C HIS A 379 -1.85 -0.73 26.04
N ILE A 380 -2.87 -0.40 26.83
CA ILE A 380 -3.81 0.68 26.51
C ILE A 380 -3.13 2.04 26.32
N ASP A 381 -2.03 2.29 27.05
CA ASP A 381 -1.21 3.51 26.94
C ASP A 381 -0.55 3.69 25.56
N GLU A 382 -0.53 2.65 24.71
CA GLU A 382 -0.07 2.72 23.31
C GLU A 382 -1.21 3.04 22.32
N TYR A 383 -2.46 2.90 22.74
CA TYR A 383 -3.66 3.08 21.92
C TYR A 383 -4.47 4.31 22.31
N GLN A 384 -4.05 5.02 23.36
CA GLN A 384 -4.70 6.24 23.81
C GLN A 384 -3.71 7.21 24.44
N ASP A 385 -4.07 8.48 24.44
CA ASP A 385 -3.43 9.53 25.22
C ASP A 385 -4.48 10.47 25.83
N ASP A 386 -4.04 11.53 26.51
CA ASP A 386 -4.92 12.50 27.17
C ASP A 386 -5.88 13.21 26.19
N ASP A 387 -5.51 13.32 24.92
CA ASP A 387 -6.28 13.98 23.87
C ASP A 387 -7.18 12.99 23.10
N ASN A 388 -6.74 11.74 22.95
CA ASN A 388 -7.38 10.69 22.15
C ASN A 388 -7.58 9.41 22.97
N GLN A 389 -8.54 9.47 23.90
CA GLN A 389 -8.92 8.35 24.75
C GLN A 389 -9.59 7.21 23.96
N HIS A 390 -9.24 5.95 24.26
CA HIS A 390 -9.92 4.78 23.70
C HIS A 390 -11.37 4.75 24.19
N LYS A 391 -12.32 4.87 23.25
CA LYS A 391 -13.75 4.97 23.54
C LYS A 391 -14.54 4.04 22.64
N GLU A 392 -15.38 3.21 23.25
CA GLU A 392 -16.40 2.46 22.53
C GLU A 392 -17.49 3.43 22.06
N ILE A 393 -17.73 3.50 20.76
CA ILE A 393 -18.79 4.33 20.16
C ILE A 393 -19.83 3.44 19.47
N ALA A 394 -21.11 3.68 19.73
CA ALA A 394 -22.18 3.08 18.94
C ALA A 394 -22.29 3.81 17.60
N GLY A 395 -22.20 3.06 16.50
CA GLY A 395 -22.50 3.58 15.16
C GLY A 395 -23.92 4.14 15.09
N ARG A 396 -24.08 5.29 14.44
CA ARG A 396 -25.38 6.01 14.32
C ARG A 396 -25.95 5.99 12.90
N ALA A 397 -25.46 5.12 12.02
CA ALA A 397 -25.92 5.03 10.65
C ALA A 397 -27.39 4.57 10.59
N PHE A 398 -28.18 5.19 9.70
CA PHE A 398 -29.52 4.71 9.39
C PHE A 398 -29.40 3.48 8.47
N CYS A 399 -30.11 2.41 8.84
CA CYS A 399 -30.19 1.21 8.02
C CYS A 399 -31.29 1.38 6.96
N MET A 400 -31.10 0.81 5.76
CA MET A 400 -32.14 0.78 4.75
C MET A 400 -33.10 -0.39 4.98
N LYS A 401 -32.59 -1.52 5.47
CA LYS A 401 -33.35 -2.67 5.97
C LYS A 401 -32.77 -3.17 7.30
N ASN A 402 -33.54 -3.91 8.08
CA ASN A 402 -33.13 -4.37 9.42
C ASN A 402 -31.83 -5.19 9.42
N ASP A 403 -31.57 -5.93 8.33
CA ASP A 403 -30.35 -6.74 8.19
C ASP A 403 -29.08 -5.87 8.03
N ASP A 404 -29.22 -4.59 7.67
CA ASP A 404 -28.11 -3.64 7.63
C ASP A 404 -27.78 -3.07 9.03
N CYS A 405 -28.63 -3.33 10.04
CA CYS A 405 -28.43 -2.84 11.41
C CYS A 405 -27.56 -3.80 12.23
N THR A 406 -26.24 -3.68 12.09
CA THR A 406 -25.30 -4.30 13.04
C THR A 406 -24.79 -3.24 14.02
N ILE A 407 -25.34 -3.20 15.23
CA ILE A 407 -24.68 -2.50 16.35
C ILE A 407 -23.67 -3.49 16.95
N GLY A 408 -22.38 -3.25 16.73
CA GLY A 408 -21.30 -3.99 17.38
C GLY A 408 -21.07 -3.53 18.83
N GLY A 409 -20.33 -4.32 19.61
CA GLY A 409 -19.87 -3.97 20.96
C GLY A 409 -20.72 -4.52 22.12
N ASN A 410 -20.41 -4.06 23.34
CA ASN A 410 -21.15 -4.37 24.58
C ASN A 410 -22.57 -3.75 24.59
N LEU A 411 -22.86 -2.88 23.62
CA LEU A 411 -24.15 -2.21 23.42
C LEU A 411 -25.18 -3.09 22.69
N GLY A 412 -24.77 -4.29 22.27
CA GLY A 412 -25.65 -5.42 21.99
C GLY A 412 -26.15 -5.56 20.55
N LYS A 413 -26.37 -6.82 20.15
CA LYS A 413 -27.21 -7.24 19.01
C LYS A 413 -28.68 -6.90 19.27
N THR A 414 -28.99 -5.65 19.59
CA THR A 414 -30.36 -5.22 19.77
C THR A 414 -30.91 -4.98 18.37
N ALA A 415 -31.79 -5.87 17.90
CA ALA A 415 -32.55 -5.64 16.68
C ALA A 415 -33.28 -4.30 16.81
N LEU A 416 -32.85 -3.29 16.06
CA LEU A 416 -33.56 -2.03 15.97
C LEU A 416 -34.86 -2.30 15.21
N LYS A 417 -35.99 -2.26 15.91
CA LYS A 417 -37.31 -2.17 15.26
C LYS A 417 -37.38 -0.80 14.59
N THR A 418 -37.14 -0.76 13.28
CA THR A 418 -37.46 0.40 12.48
C THR A 418 -38.99 0.58 12.48
N GLY A 419 -39.44 1.80 12.78
CA GLY A 419 -40.85 2.17 12.71
C GLY A 419 -41.34 2.08 11.27
N LYS A 420 -42.60 1.69 11.07
CA LYS A 420 -43.23 1.64 9.75
C LYS A 420 -43.09 2.99 9.05
N HIS A 421 -42.54 2.98 7.84
CA HIS A 421 -42.72 4.08 6.89
C HIS A 421 -44.22 4.29 6.68
N PHE A 422 -44.68 5.51 6.96
CA PHE A 422 -45.94 6.00 6.42
C PHE A 422 -45.65 6.46 4.99
N ASN A 423 -46.33 5.84 4.03
CA ASN A 423 -46.30 6.20 2.61
C ASN A 423 -46.78 7.62 2.36
#